data_AF-A0A7V6YVP7-F1
#
_entry.id   AF-A0A7V6YVP7-F1
#
_cell.length_a   1.000
_cell.length_b   1.000
_cell.length_c   1.000
_cell.angle_alpha   90.00
_cell.angle_beta   90.00
_cell.angle_gamma   90.00
#
_symmetry.space_group_name_H-M   'P 1'
#
loop_
_entity.id
_entity.type
_entity.pdbx_description
1 polymer ?
#
loop_
_entity_poly.entity_id
_entity_poly.type
_entity_poly.pdbx_seq_one_letter_code
_entity_poly.pdbx_strand_id
1 'polypeptide(L)'
;MNWHDVQEKYPDQWVVVEALKAFSDEKKRTIETVSVIENTSDQDYAWKVYKELSLQNRNRELYMVHTSNPSIIVLEQNFYGVRARR
;
A
#
# COMPACT_ATOMS: atom_id res chain seq x y z
N MET A 1 -13.22 3.53 -1.18
CA MET A 1 -13.13 4.58 -2.22
C MET A 1 -12.25 4.07 -3.34
N ASN A 2 -12.50 4.49 -4.58
CA ASN A 2 -11.60 4.14 -5.68
C ASN A 2 -10.29 4.92 -5.52
N TRP A 3 -9.19 4.45 -6.12
CA TRP A 3 -7.92 5.17 -6.04
C TRP A 3 -8.03 6.61 -6.56
N HIS A 4 -8.78 6.83 -7.63
CA HIS A 4 -8.98 8.17 -8.18
C HIS A 4 -9.59 9.16 -7.16
N ASP A 5 -10.61 8.73 -6.40
CA ASP A 5 -11.24 9.54 -5.35
C ASP A 5 -10.23 9.94 -4.26
N VAL A 6 -9.27 9.06 -3.94
CA VAL A 6 -8.19 9.33 -2.98
C VAL A 6 -7.28 10.43 -3.49
N GLN A 7 -6.92 10.38 -4.77
CA GLN A 7 -6.04 11.36 -5.40
C GLN A 7 -6.67 12.75 -5.41
N GLU A 8 -7.97 12.84 -5.69
CA GLU A 8 -8.71 14.11 -5.65
C GLU A 8 -8.84 14.66 -4.22
N LYS A 9 -9.05 13.78 -3.24
CA LYS A 9 -9.26 14.19 -1.85
C LYS A 9 -7.96 14.53 -1.11
N TYR A 10 -6.85 13.91 -1.48
CA TYR A 10 -5.54 14.05 -0.83
C TYR A 10 -4.44 14.31 -1.87
N PRO A 11 -4.50 15.42 -2.61
CA PRO A 11 -3.53 15.69 -3.67
C PRO A 11 -2.13 15.95 -3.11
N ASP A 12 -1.10 15.41 -3.78
CA ASP A 12 0.32 15.60 -3.45
C ASP A 12 0.69 15.23 -2.00
N GLN A 13 0.18 14.09 -1.54
CA GLN A 13 0.37 13.59 -0.17
C GLN A 13 0.74 12.11 -0.15
N TRP A 14 1.42 11.71 0.91
CA TRP A 14 1.57 10.32 1.30
C TRP A 14 0.31 9.85 2.02
N VAL A 15 -0.16 8.67 1.63
CA VAL A 15 -1.31 8.02 2.26
C VAL A 15 -0.95 6.59 2.64
N VAL A 16 -1.41 6.19 3.83
CA VAL A 16 -1.40 4.79 4.25
C VAL A 16 -2.79 4.23 4.01
N VAL A 17 -2.86 3.21 3.17
CA VAL A 17 -4.13 2.66 2.70
C VAL A 17 -4.20 1.17 2.96
N GLU A 18 -5.41 0.68 3.21
CA GLU A 18 -5.73 -0.74 3.18
C GLU A 18 -6.40 -1.08 1.85
N ALA A 19 -5.90 -2.11 1.18
CA ALA A 19 -6.52 -2.64 -0.03
C ALA A 19 -7.81 -3.39 0.35
N LEU A 20 -8.94 -2.91 -0.18
CA LEU A 20 -10.24 -3.56 0.01
C LEU A 20 -10.58 -4.48 -1.18
N LYS A 21 -10.16 -4.07 -2.38
CA LYS A 21 -10.34 -4.85 -3.61
C LYS A 21 -9.13 -4.67 -4.52
N ALA A 22 -8.56 -5.78 -4.93
CA ALA A 22 -7.40 -5.85 -5.80
C ALA A 22 -7.57 -7.00 -6.80
N PHE A 23 -6.96 -6.84 -7.96
CA PHE A 23 -6.88 -7.88 -8.98
C PHE A 23 -5.42 -8.23 -9.23
N SER A 24 -5.12 -9.53 -9.26
CA SER A 24 -3.78 -10.02 -9.61
C SER A 24 -3.79 -10.58 -11.03
N ASP A 25 -2.88 -10.09 -11.86
CA ASP A 25 -2.64 -10.58 -13.21
C ASP A 25 -1.14 -10.68 -13.47
N GLU A 26 -0.65 -11.80 -13.98
CA GLU A 26 0.76 -12.03 -14.32
C GLU A 26 1.79 -11.53 -13.26
N LYS A 27 1.53 -11.77 -11.96
CA LYS A 27 2.33 -11.31 -10.80
C LYS A 27 2.28 -9.81 -10.52
N LYS A 28 1.36 -9.09 -11.14
CA LYS A 28 1.06 -7.69 -10.83
C LYS A 28 -0.26 -7.65 -10.09
N ARG A 29 -0.26 -7.07 -8.91
CA ARG A 29 -1.44 -6.83 -8.12
C ARG A 29 -1.83 -5.36 -8.27
N THR A 30 -2.96 -5.12 -8.91
CA THR A 30 -3.52 -3.79 -9.14
C THR A 30 -4.60 -3.53 -8.11
N ILE A 31 -4.45 -2.47 -7.32
CA ILE A 31 -5.42 -2.11 -6.28
C ILE A 31 -6.47 -1.18 -6.88
N GLU A 32 -7.74 -1.59 -6.83
CA GLU A 32 -8.86 -0.82 -7.39
C GLU A 32 -9.48 0.08 -6.32
N THR A 33 -9.78 -0.52 -5.16
CA THR A 33 -10.47 0.18 -4.07
C THR A 33 -9.67 0.07 -2.79
N VAL A 34 -9.62 1.19 -2.08
CA VAL A 34 -8.86 1.34 -0.84
C VAL A 34 -9.69 1.99 0.25
N SER A 35 -9.25 1.78 1.49
CA SER A 35 -9.61 2.58 2.65
C SER A 35 -8.38 3.38 3.07
N VAL A 36 -8.50 4.71 3.15
CA VAL A 36 -7.43 5.57 3.66
C VAL A 36 -7.45 5.51 5.19
N ILE A 37 -6.34 5.08 5.78
CA ILE A 37 -6.18 5.03 7.24
C ILE A 37 -5.57 6.33 7.74
N GLU A 38 -4.55 6.82 7.04
CA GLU A 38 -3.80 8.03 7.43
C GLU A 38 -3.31 8.78 6.19
N ASN A 39 -3.15 10.10 6.31
CA ASN A 39 -2.54 10.95 5.29
C ASN A 39 -1.52 11.90 5.90
N THR A 40 -0.53 12.32 5.11
CA THR A 40 0.48 13.29 5.55
C THR A 40 1.27 13.80 4.35
N SER A 41 1.86 14.99 4.45
CA SER A 41 2.88 15.45 3.52
C SER A 41 4.28 14.89 3.85
N ASP A 42 4.46 14.28 5.03
CA ASP A 42 5.74 13.78 5.52
C ASP A 42 5.89 12.27 5.28
N GLN A 43 6.84 11.91 4.43
CA GLN A 43 7.15 10.51 4.10
C GLN A 43 7.56 9.68 5.32
N ASP A 44 8.36 10.24 6.24
CA ASP A 44 8.88 9.53 7.40
C ASP A 44 7.75 9.22 8.38
N TYR A 45 6.81 10.15 8.53
CA TYR A 45 5.60 9.92 9.31
C TYR A 45 4.73 8.81 8.69
N ALA A 46 4.47 8.85 7.38
CA ALA A 46 3.70 7.82 6.69
C ALA A 46 4.32 6.43 6.86
N TRP A 47 5.65 6.36 6.75
CA TRP A 47 6.41 5.12 6.91
C TRP A 47 6.34 4.57 8.34
N LYS A 48 6.41 5.45 9.33
CA LYS A 48 6.24 5.09 10.75
C LYS A 48 4.85 4.49 10.99
N VAL A 49 3.80 5.17 10.54
CA VAL A 49 2.40 4.71 10.69
C VAL A 49 2.18 3.37 10.00
N TYR A 50 2.65 3.24 8.75
CA TYR A 50 2.59 1.99 8.01
C TYR A 50 3.24 0.83 8.79
N LYS A 51 4.45 1.02 9.32
CA LYS A 51 5.14 0.00 10.11
C LYS A 51 4.36 -0.41 11.36
N GLU A 52 3.86 0.56 12.12
CA GLU A 52 3.11 0.30 13.34
C GLU A 52 1.85 -0.54 13.04
N LEU A 53 1.11 -0.19 11.99
CA LEU A 53 -0.08 -0.93 11.56
C LEU A 53 0.24 -2.34 11.05
N SER A 54 1.30 -2.50 10.24
CA SER A 54 1.74 -3.80 9.75
C SER A 54 2.21 -4.73 10.88
N LEU A 55 2.82 -4.17 11.94
CA LEU A 55 3.23 -4.93 13.12
C LEU A 55 2.03 -5.41 13.95
N GLN A 56 0.98 -4.58 14.06
CA GLN A 56 -0.24 -4.93 14.77
C GLN A 56 -1.02 -6.05 14.08
N ASN A 57 -1.11 -6.02 12.75
CA ASN A 57 -1.81 -7.05 11.99
C ASN A 57 -1.18 -7.30 10.63
N ARG A 58 -0.33 -8.34 10.56
CA ARG A 58 0.34 -8.75 9.31
C ARG A 58 -0.58 -9.33 8.25
N ASN A 59 -1.83 -9.66 8.61
CA ASN A 59 -2.80 -10.19 7.65
C ASN A 59 -3.51 -9.08 6.88
N ARG A 60 -3.41 -7.82 7.32
CA ARG A 60 -3.97 -6.68 6.59
C ARG A 60 -3.07 -6.34 5.41
N GLU A 61 -3.70 -6.14 4.26
CA GLU A 61 -3.01 -5.75 3.04
C GLU A 61 -2.88 -4.22 3.01
N LEU A 62 -1.80 -3.74 3.63
CA LEU A 62 -1.52 -2.31 3.77
C LEU A 62 -0.49 -1.85 2.74
N TYR A 63 -0.63 -0.61 2.28
CA TYR A 63 0.32 0.04 1.39
C TYR A 63 0.57 1.48 1.84
N MET A 64 1.83 1.92 1.70
CA MET A 64 2.22 3.32 1.77
C MET A 64 2.48 3.81 0.34
N VAL A 65 1.71 4.79 -0.12
CA VAL A 65 1.79 5.30 -1.49
C VAL A 65 1.65 6.81 -1.52
N HIS A 66 2.21 7.43 -2.55
CA HIS A 66 2.03 8.85 -2.82
C HIS A 66 0.90 9.05 -3.83
N THR A 67 0.03 10.03 -3.61
CA THR A 67 -1.16 10.26 -4.46
C THR A 67 -0.83 10.80 -5.84
N SER A 68 0.41 11.25 -6.08
CA SER A 68 0.89 11.54 -7.44
C SER A 68 0.97 10.29 -8.33
N ASN A 69 0.95 9.08 -7.76
CA ASN A 69 1.02 7.85 -8.53
C ASN A 69 -0.31 7.59 -9.24
N PRO A 70 -0.33 7.35 -10.56
CA PRO A 70 -1.57 7.19 -11.31
C PRO A 70 -2.35 5.92 -10.92
N SER A 71 -1.65 4.91 -10.42
CA SER A 71 -2.25 3.63 -9.99
C SER A 71 -1.34 2.94 -8.99
N ILE A 72 -1.92 2.12 -8.11
CA ILE A 72 -1.17 1.24 -7.22
C ILE A 72 -0.98 -0.11 -7.89
N ILE A 73 0.24 -0.37 -8.37
CA ILE A 73 0.64 -1.66 -8.94
C ILE A 73 1.76 -2.23 -8.07
N VAL A 74 1.50 -3.41 -7.50
CA VAL A 74 2.43 -4.11 -6.62
C VAL A 74 2.91 -5.35 -7.35
N LEU A 75 4.23 -5.50 -7.47
CA LEU A 75 4.81 -6.71 -8.04
C LEU A 75 4.83 -7.81 -6.97
N GLU A 76 4.03 -8.85 -7.18
CA GLU A 76 4.03 -10.05 -6.36
C GLU A 76 5.30 -10.86 -6.65
N GLN A 77 6.35 -10.60 -5.88
CA GLN A 77 7.53 -11.44 -5.91
C GLN A 77 7.38 -12.57 -4.89
N ASN A 78 7.13 -13.78 -5.37
CA ASN A 78 7.25 -14.98 -4.54
C ASN A 78 8.72 -15.14 -4.11
N PHE A 79 9.00 -14.79 -2.85
CA PHE A 79 10.32 -15.00 -2.28
C PHE A 79 10.44 -16.47 -1.87
N TYR A 80 10.99 -17.30 -2.76
CA TYR A 80 11.42 -18.66 -2.43
C TYR A 80 12.69 -18.56 -1.57
N GLY A 81 12.51 -18.22 -0.29
CA GLY A 81 13.63 -17.96 0.61
C GLY A 81 14.62 -19.12 0.63
N VAL A 82 15.86 -18.89 0.21
CA VAL A 82 16.96 -19.80 0.50
C VAL A 82 17.26 -19.65 1.99
N ARG A 83 16.68 -20.52 2.83
CA ARG A 83 17.13 -20.67 4.21
C ARG A 83 18.48 -21.37 4.15
N ALA A 84 19.56 -20.62 4.27
CA ALA A 84 20.87 -21.21 4.55
C ALA A 84 20.76 -22.00 5.87
N ARG A 85 20.79 -23.33 5.80
CA ARG A 85 21.05 -24.17 6.97
C ARG A 85 22.44 -23.81 7.47
N ARG A 86 22.52 -23.34 8.71
CA ARG A 86 23.80 -23.25 9.44
C ARG A 86 24.09 -24.59 10.10
#